data_AF-I9YU13-F1
#
_entry.id   AF-I9YU13-F1
#
_cell.length_a   1.000
_cell.length_b   1.000
_cell.length_c   1.000
_cell.angle_alpha   90.00
_cell.angle_beta   90.00
_cell.angle_gamma   90.00
#
_symmetry.space_group_name_H-M   'P 1'
#
loop_
_entity.id
_entity.type
_entity.pdbx_description
1 polymer ?
#
loop_
_entity_poly.entity_id
_entity_poly.type
_entity_poly.pdbx_seq_one_letter_code
_entity_poly.pdbx_strand_id
1 'polypeptide(L)'
;MSAFMKSYTDLLKKQDRYIYLLRYLPSRFWASILTTALYVKYPDFDALKKLLVSYYYQTWIAGGTITRIKQTSINIIKNVKSNKDIETIQELILDNIESYNTFNQYHYNLWDSYSVYPSKWLRPVLALANYFMTDEEKPHFIVMDAETQVEHILPQTPKRGSQWNADFDKEKREEWVNNIANLTLLKRKKNAKALNGDFDEKRKIYGGKDPSKVISCYDITKELYSNYRKWNEKSLQERYKSLYNKITPVLHIEGQEEEIEEECEDDFDLE
;
A
#
# COMPACT_ATOMS: atom_id res chain seq x y z
N MET A 1 10.49 22.81 -25.99
CA MET A 1 10.19 21.53 -25.30
C MET A 1 9.45 20.64 -26.28
N SER A 2 9.93 19.41 -26.56
CA SER A 2 9.26 18.53 -27.52
C SER A 2 7.85 18.14 -27.03
N ALA A 3 6.95 17.77 -27.95
CA ALA A 3 5.60 17.33 -27.60
C ALA A 3 5.60 16.18 -26.57
N PHE A 4 6.57 15.26 -26.67
CA PHE A 4 6.79 14.19 -25.69
C PHE A 4 7.17 14.71 -24.30
N MET A 5 8.09 15.69 -24.21
CA MET A 5 8.47 16.30 -22.92
C MET A 5 7.33 17.09 -22.28
N LYS A 6 6.44 17.66 -23.10
CA LYS A 6 5.19 18.27 -22.63
C LYS A 6 4.29 17.21 -21.98
N SER A 7 4.03 16.09 -22.68
CA SER A 7 3.24 14.97 -22.12
C SER A 7 3.83 14.42 -20.81
N TYR A 8 5.16 14.32 -20.71
CA TYR A 8 5.83 13.90 -19.47
C TYR A 8 5.59 14.88 -18.31
N THR A 9 5.71 16.17 -18.59
CA THR A 9 5.47 17.23 -17.59
C THR A 9 4.02 17.24 -17.14
N ASP A 10 3.09 17.07 -18.08
CA ASP A 10 1.65 17.03 -17.80
C ASP A 10 1.29 15.80 -16.96
N LEU A 11 1.87 14.63 -17.25
CA LEU A 11 1.72 13.41 -16.45
C LEU A 11 2.12 13.64 -14.98
N LEU A 12 3.29 14.25 -14.74
CA LEU A 12 3.78 14.47 -13.38
C LEU A 12 2.98 15.50 -12.57
N LYS A 13 2.25 16.40 -13.26
CA LYS A 13 1.38 17.41 -12.63
C LYS A 13 -0.02 16.88 -12.31
N LYS A 14 -0.42 15.72 -12.82
CA LYS A 14 -1.74 15.14 -12.55
C LYS A 14 -1.90 14.85 -11.05
N GLN A 15 -2.98 15.34 -10.47
CA GLN A 15 -3.44 14.97 -9.13
C GLN A 15 -4.28 13.70 -9.24
N ASP A 16 -3.61 12.56 -9.14
CA ASP A 16 -4.21 11.25 -9.37
C ASP A 16 -3.54 10.22 -8.46
N ARG A 17 -4.34 9.50 -7.68
CA ARG A 17 -3.85 8.51 -6.71
C ARG A 17 -3.00 7.41 -7.34
N TYR A 18 -3.35 6.92 -8.53
CA TYR A 18 -2.58 5.89 -9.21
C TYR A 18 -1.24 6.44 -9.73
N ILE A 19 -1.23 7.67 -10.28
CA ILE A 19 0.04 8.33 -10.65
C ILE A 19 0.92 8.54 -9.42
N TYR A 20 0.35 8.89 -8.27
CA TYR A 20 1.09 9.05 -7.02
C TYR A 20 1.69 7.74 -6.53
N LEU A 21 0.97 6.62 -6.64
CA LEU A 21 1.49 5.29 -6.34
C LEU A 21 2.66 4.92 -7.25
N LEU A 22 2.50 5.12 -8.56
CA LEU A 22 3.57 4.86 -9.52
C LEU A 22 4.84 5.69 -9.21
N ARG A 23 4.68 6.94 -8.73
CA ARG A 23 5.81 7.79 -8.35
C ARG A 23 6.64 7.26 -7.19
N TYR A 24 6.13 6.34 -6.38
CA TYR A 24 6.88 5.70 -5.30
C TYR A 24 7.73 4.51 -5.77
N LEU A 25 7.47 3.98 -6.96
CA LEU A 25 8.17 2.81 -7.46
C LEU A 25 9.67 3.12 -7.68
N PRO A 26 10.57 2.14 -7.39
CA PRO A 26 12.01 2.31 -7.61
C PRO A 26 12.38 2.53 -9.08
N SER A 27 11.61 1.96 -10.01
CA SER A 27 11.81 2.09 -11.45
C SER A 27 10.92 3.18 -12.06
N ARG A 28 11.33 3.72 -13.20
CA ARG A 28 10.60 4.76 -13.95
C ARG A 28 9.97 4.24 -15.25
N PHE A 29 9.88 2.92 -15.45
CA PHE A 29 9.28 2.34 -16.66
C PHE A 29 7.83 2.80 -16.88
N TRP A 30 7.04 2.85 -15.80
CA TRP A 30 5.66 3.38 -15.82
C TRP A 30 5.57 4.78 -16.45
N ALA A 31 6.56 5.65 -16.19
CA ALA A 31 6.52 7.02 -16.68
C ALA A 31 6.73 7.05 -18.18
N SER A 32 7.64 6.22 -18.71
CA SER A 32 7.84 6.05 -20.15
C SER A 32 6.62 5.46 -20.85
N ILE A 33 5.97 4.46 -20.24
CA ILE A 33 4.75 3.84 -20.76
C ILE A 33 3.62 4.87 -20.83
N LEU A 34 3.29 5.51 -19.71
CA LEU A 34 2.16 6.46 -19.65
C LEU A 34 2.44 7.73 -20.46
N THR A 35 3.69 8.20 -20.55
CA THR A 35 4.02 9.32 -21.45
C THR A 35 3.82 8.93 -22.91
N THR A 36 4.18 7.70 -23.28
CA THR A 36 3.93 7.16 -24.63
C THR A 36 2.43 7.09 -24.89
N ALA A 37 1.64 6.55 -23.95
CA ALA A 37 0.20 6.47 -24.05
C ALA A 37 -0.46 7.84 -24.24
N LEU A 38 -0.05 8.86 -23.47
CA LEU A 38 -0.51 10.26 -23.67
C LEU A 38 -0.12 10.81 -25.05
N TYR A 39 1.11 10.53 -25.51
CA TYR A 39 1.61 11.02 -26.78
C TYR A 39 0.84 10.45 -27.97
N VAL A 40 0.54 9.14 -27.94
CA VAL A 40 -0.23 8.47 -29.01
C VAL A 40 -1.75 8.56 -28.83
N LYS A 41 -2.22 9.19 -27.74
CA LYS A 41 -3.64 9.27 -27.36
C LYS A 41 -4.28 7.88 -27.24
N TYR A 42 -3.59 6.98 -26.54
CA TYR A 42 -4.06 5.62 -26.29
C TYR A 42 -5.45 5.65 -25.59
N PRO A 43 -6.47 4.95 -26.13
CA PRO A 43 -7.84 5.05 -25.65
C PRO A 43 -7.99 4.57 -24.20
N ASP A 44 -7.33 3.48 -23.84
CA ASP A 44 -7.47 2.84 -22.52
C ASP A 44 -6.45 3.34 -21.50
N PHE A 45 -6.12 4.64 -21.53
CA PHE A 45 -5.10 5.24 -20.68
C PHE A 45 -5.35 4.97 -19.18
N ASP A 46 -6.59 5.13 -18.72
CA ASP A 46 -6.92 4.94 -17.31
C ASP A 46 -6.87 3.47 -16.88
N ALA A 47 -7.28 2.53 -17.75
CA ALA A 47 -7.15 1.10 -17.49
C ALA A 47 -5.67 0.70 -17.44
N LEU A 48 -4.86 1.13 -18.41
CA LEU A 48 -3.41 0.91 -18.42
C LEU A 48 -2.74 1.44 -17.15
N LYS A 49 -3.09 2.65 -16.71
CA LYS A 49 -2.55 3.25 -15.48
C LYS A 49 -2.82 2.39 -14.25
N LYS A 50 -4.05 1.86 -14.11
CA LYS A 50 -4.43 0.97 -13.00
C LYS A 50 -3.66 -0.36 -13.08
N LEU A 51 -3.63 -0.97 -14.27
CA LEU A 51 -2.93 -2.22 -14.54
C LEU A 51 -1.42 -2.12 -14.21
N LEU A 52 -0.77 -1.00 -14.53
CA LEU A 52 0.63 -0.77 -14.16
C LEU A 52 0.83 -0.65 -12.65
N VAL A 53 -0.11 -0.06 -11.91
CA VAL A 53 -0.03 -0.02 -10.43
C VAL A 53 -0.07 -1.44 -9.89
N SER A 54 -1.07 -2.25 -10.27
CA SER A 54 -1.18 -3.64 -9.87
C SER A 54 0.09 -4.44 -10.17
N TYR A 55 0.52 -4.46 -11.43
CA TYR A 55 1.68 -5.24 -11.88
C TYR A 55 2.97 -4.87 -11.13
N TYR A 56 3.30 -3.58 -11.06
CA TYR A 56 4.56 -3.16 -10.46
C TYR A 56 4.55 -3.28 -8.94
N TYR A 57 3.41 -3.07 -8.26
CA TYR A 57 3.33 -3.26 -6.82
C TYR A 57 3.40 -4.74 -6.45
N GLN A 58 2.64 -5.61 -7.11
CA GLN A 58 2.75 -7.05 -6.89
C GLN A 58 4.19 -7.52 -7.10
N THR A 59 4.82 -7.12 -8.21
CA THR A 59 6.22 -7.50 -8.46
C THR A 59 7.18 -6.95 -7.42
N TRP A 60 6.98 -5.72 -6.94
CA TRP A 60 7.86 -5.12 -5.93
C TRP A 60 7.73 -5.78 -4.56
N ILE A 61 6.49 -6.11 -4.14
CA ILE A 61 6.20 -6.80 -2.88
C ILE A 61 6.72 -8.24 -2.92
N ALA A 62 6.59 -8.92 -4.07
CA ALA A 62 7.17 -10.24 -4.33
C ALA A 62 8.71 -10.24 -4.42
N GLY A 63 9.40 -9.13 -4.16
CA GLY A 63 10.87 -9.05 -4.22
C GLY A 63 11.46 -9.03 -5.64
N GLY A 64 10.63 -8.80 -6.66
CA GLY A 64 11.05 -8.75 -8.05
C GLY A 64 12.02 -7.60 -8.35
N THR A 65 12.96 -7.86 -9.24
CA THR A 65 14.00 -6.89 -9.62
C THR A 65 13.60 -6.05 -10.83
N ILE A 66 14.32 -4.95 -11.06
CA ILE A 66 14.17 -4.12 -12.27
C ILE A 66 14.38 -4.96 -13.54
N THR A 67 15.29 -5.95 -13.51
CA THR A 67 15.56 -6.85 -14.63
C THR A 67 14.33 -7.69 -15.01
N ARG A 68 13.61 -8.24 -14.01
CA ARG A 68 12.41 -9.06 -14.19
C ARG A 68 11.31 -8.32 -14.95
N ILE A 69 11.13 -7.04 -14.66
CA ILE A 69 10.07 -6.21 -15.27
C ILE A 69 10.50 -5.50 -16.55
N LYS A 70 11.81 -5.48 -16.88
CA LYS A 70 12.37 -4.65 -17.95
C LYS A 70 11.82 -5.03 -19.32
N GLN A 71 11.87 -6.31 -19.68
CA GLN A 71 11.47 -6.77 -21.00
C GLN A 71 9.96 -6.62 -21.22
N THR A 72 9.16 -7.02 -20.22
CA THR A 72 7.71 -6.79 -20.19
C THR A 72 7.39 -5.31 -20.35
N SER A 73 8.04 -4.42 -19.59
CA SER A 73 7.83 -2.97 -19.70
C SER A 73 8.16 -2.42 -21.10
N ILE A 74 9.22 -2.91 -21.75
CA ILE A 74 9.56 -2.52 -23.13
C ILE A 74 8.48 -2.99 -24.11
N ASN A 75 7.98 -4.21 -23.93
CA ASN A 75 6.92 -4.77 -24.78
C ASN A 75 5.59 -4.02 -24.58
N ILE A 76 5.24 -3.61 -23.36
CA ILE A 76 4.09 -2.74 -23.09
C ILE A 76 4.20 -1.43 -23.89
N ILE A 77 5.37 -0.77 -23.89
CA ILE A 77 5.58 0.45 -24.70
C ILE A 77 5.33 0.19 -26.18
N LYS A 78 5.78 -0.96 -26.72
CA LYS A 78 5.54 -1.33 -28.13
C LYS A 78 4.05 -1.53 -28.41
N ASN A 79 3.34 -2.25 -27.54
CA ASN A 79 1.91 -2.51 -27.69
C ASN A 79 1.10 -1.22 -27.64
N VAL A 80 1.41 -0.33 -26.70
CA VAL A 80 0.79 1.01 -26.62
C VAL A 80 1.04 1.83 -27.88
N LYS A 81 2.27 1.83 -28.42
CA LYS A 81 2.59 2.56 -29.66
C LYS A 81 1.82 2.04 -30.87
N SER A 82 1.61 0.73 -30.92
CA SER A 82 0.85 0.06 -31.98
C SER A 82 -0.66 0.08 -31.73
N ASN A 83 -1.13 0.77 -30.68
CA ASN A 83 -2.53 0.87 -30.28
C ASN A 83 -3.21 -0.51 -30.13
N LYS A 84 -2.49 -1.48 -29.54
CA LYS A 84 -3.06 -2.76 -29.13
C LYS A 84 -4.05 -2.56 -27.99
N ASP A 85 -5.10 -3.35 -27.96
CA ASP A 85 -6.09 -3.39 -26.89
C ASP A 85 -5.46 -3.67 -25.52
N ILE A 86 -6.19 -3.32 -24.46
CA ILE A 86 -5.70 -3.40 -23.08
C ILE A 86 -5.54 -4.87 -22.65
N GLU A 87 -6.37 -5.76 -23.18
CA GLU A 87 -6.36 -7.21 -22.93
C GLU A 87 -5.03 -7.82 -23.37
N THR A 88 -4.52 -7.47 -24.57
CA THR A 88 -3.19 -7.89 -25.05
C THR A 88 -2.06 -7.46 -24.10
N ILE A 89 -2.20 -6.30 -23.46
CA ILE A 89 -1.21 -5.80 -22.48
C ILE A 89 -1.35 -6.55 -21.15
N GLN A 90 -2.58 -6.85 -20.74
CA GLN A 90 -2.89 -7.63 -19.55
C GLN A 90 -2.36 -9.06 -19.66
N GLU A 91 -2.59 -9.76 -20.78
CA GLU A 91 -2.03 -11.09 -21.05
C GLU A 91 -0.51 -11.11 -20.90
N LEU A 92 0.18 -10.14 -21.52
CA LEU A 92 1.64 -9.98 -21.40
C LEU A 92 2.11 -9.79 -19.94
N ILE A 93 1.30 -9.13 -19.11
CA ILE A 93 1.57 -8.94 -17.67
C ILE A 93 1.29 -10.24 -16.90
N LEU A 94 0.19 -10.93 -17.18
CA LEU A 94 -0.20 -12.18 -16.54
C LEU A 94 0.84 -13.28 -16.82
N ASP A 95 1.32 -13.40 -18.06
CA ASP A 95 2.42 -14.32 -18.42
C ASP A 95 3.66 -14.08 -17.56
N ASN A 96 4.02 -12.81 -17.32
CA ASN A 96 5.15 -12.45 -16.47
C ASN A 96 4.86 -12.75 -15.00
N ILE A 97 3.62 -12.54 -14.57
CA ILE A 97 3.21 -12.81 -13.20
C ILE A 97 3.35 -14.30 -12.90
N GLU A 98 2.81 -15.15 -13.77
CA GLU A 98 2.85 -16.61 -13.69
C GLU A 98 4.29 -17.14 -13.76
N SER A 99 5.07 -16.70 -14.77
CA SER A 99 6.45 -17.15 -15.00
C SER A 99 7.39 -17.03 -13.79
N TYR A 100 7.05 -16.13 -12.87
CA TYR A 100 7.85 -15.89 -11.67
C TYR A 100 7.07 -16.09 -10.37
N ASN A 101 5.91 -16.77 -10.41
CA ASN A 101 5.04 -17.01 -9.25
C ASN A 101 4.80 -15.73 -8.41
N THR A 102 4.54 -14.62 -9.12
CA THR A 102 4.51 -13.27 -8.53
C THR A 102 3.38 -13.14 -7.54
N PHE A 103 2.19 -13.60 -7.92
CA PHE A 103 0.97 -13.43 -7.12
C PHE A 103 1.12 -14.07 -5.74
N ASN A 104 1.48 -15.36 -5.68
CA ASN A 104 1.65 -16.07 -4.41
C ASN A 104 2.71 -15.42 -3.51
N GLN A 105 3.86 -15.01 -4.08
CA GLN A 105 4.90 -14.30 -3.32
C GLN A 105 4.44 -12.93 -2.84
N TYR A 106 3.69 -12.19 -3.66
CA TYR A 106 3.11 -10.91 -3.27
C TYR A 106 2.11 -11.08 -2.12
N HIS A 107 1.19 -12.03 -2.25
CA HIS A 107 0.16 -12.31 -1.27
C HIS A 107 0.79 -12.70 0.06
N TYR A 108 1.66 -13.72 0.05
CA TYR A 108 2.39 -14.15 1.23
C TYR A 108 3.15 -13.01 1.91
N ASN A 109 3.93 -12.24 1.15
CA ASN A 109 4.76 -11.17 1.73
C ASN A 109 3.95 -10.01 2.31
N LEU A 110 2.72 -9.77 1.83
CA LEU A 110 1.89 -8.65 2.30
C LEU A 110 0.94 -9.07 3.42
N TRP A 111 0.35 -10.25 3.29
CA TRP A 111 -0.81 -10.68 4.06
C TRP A 111 -0.45 -11.80 5.05
N ASP A 112 0.22 -12.84 4.57
CA ASP A 112 0.43 -14.06 5.37
C ASP A 112 1.74 -14.03 6.19
N SER A 113 2.66 -13.12 5.86
CA SER A 113 3.92 -12.99 6.58
C SER A 113 3.72 -12.32 7.96
N TYR A 114 4.38 -12.88 8.98
CA TYR A 114 4.40 -12.28 10.33
C TYR A 114 5.06 -10.89 10.39
N SER A 115 5.83 -10.49 9.37
CA SER A 115 6.62 -9.26 9.42
C SER A 115 6.76 -8.58 8.06
N VAL A 116 5.99 -7.50 7.87
CA VAL A 116 6.13 -6.61 6.71
C VAL A 116 7.11 -5.45 6.96
N TYR A 117 7.48 -5.20 8.22
CA TYR A 117 8.46 -4.19 8.58
C TYR A 117 9.89 -4.79 8.62
N PRO A 118 10.94 -4.11 8.12
CA PRO A 118 10.98 -2.75 7.54
C PRO A 118 11.00 -2.74 6.00
N SER A 119 10.13 -3.50 5.33
CA SER A 119 10.14 -3.61 3.87
C SER A 119 10.04 -2.26 3.17
N LYS A 120 10.81 -2.08 2.09
CA LYS A 120 10.90 -0.81 1.35
C LYS A 120 9.56 -0.38 0.74
N TRP A 121 8.69 -1.33 0.42
CA TRP A 121 7.36 -1.12 -0.14
C TRP A 121 6.30 -0.77 0.92
N LEU A 122 6.58 -0.94 2.21
CA LEU A 122 5.59 -0.78 3.28
C LEU A 122 4.99 0.63 3.33
N ARG A 123 5.83 1.68 3.31
CA ARG A 123 5.36 3.07 3.35
C ARG A 123 4.46 3.40 2.15
N PRO A 124 4.83 3.06 0.90
CA PRO A 124 3.95 3.18 -0.26
C PRO A 124 2.65 2.39 -0.17
N VAL A 125 2.65 1.18 0.42
CA VAL A 125 1.43 0.39 0.61
C VAL A 125 0.51 1.03 1.66
N LEU A 126 1.05 1.58 2.76
CA LEU A 126 0.25 2.35 3.71
C LEU A 126 -0.30 3.65 3.09
N ALA A 127 0.44 4.27 2.18
CA ALA A 127 -0.06 5.41 1.40
C ALA A 127 -1.15 5.00 0.40
N LEU A 128 -1.04 3.80 -0.20
CA LEU A 128 -2.12 3.22 -1.01
C LEU A 128 -3.38 3.11 -0.17
N ALA A 129 -3.33 2.42 0.97
CA ALA A 129 -4.48 2.34 1.86
C ALA A 129 -5.04 3.72 2.20
N ASN A 130 -4.19 4.69 2.56
CA ASN A 130 -4.62 6.06 2.84
C ASN A 130 -5.38 6.70 1.67
N TYR A 131 -4.86 6.61 0.44
CA TYR A 131 -5.50 7.23 -0.73
C TYR A 131 -6.88 6.64 -1.03
N PHE A 132 -7.14 5.39 -0.65
CA PHE A 132 -8.39 4.69 -0.90
C PHE A 132 -9.30 4.60 0.33
N MET A 133 -8.98 5.33 1.40
CA MET A 133 -9.88 5.46 2.56
C MET A 133 -10.95 6.55 2.37
N THR A 134 -10.74 7.46 1.43
CA THR A 134 -11.67 8.53 1.11
C THR A 134 -11.91 8.58 -0.39
N ASP A 135 -13.11 9.02 -0.76
CA ASP A 135 -13.49 9.28 -2.15
C ASP A 135 -12.98 10.66 -2.64
N GLU A 136 -11.87 11.15 -2.08
CA GLU A 136 -11.27 12.41 -2.51
C GLU A 136 -10.78 12.29 -3.96
N GLU A 137 -11.44 12.99 -4.87
CA GLU A 137 -11.11 12.97 -6.31
C GLU A 137 -9.69 13.47 -6.59
N LYS A 138 -9.20 14.41 -5.77
CA LYS A 138 -7.91 15.08 -5.95
C LYS A 138 -7.07 15.03 -4.67
N PRO A 139 -6.54 13.84 -4.32
CA PRO A 139 -5.79 13.68 -3.09
C PRO A 139 -4.50 14.51 -3.12
N HIS A 140 -3.96 14.82 -1.95
CA HIS A 140 -2.66 15.45 -1.82
C HIS A 140 -1.54 14.40 -1.86
N PHE A 141 -0.46 14.68 -2.59
CA PHE A 141 0.67 13.74 -2.69
C PHE A 141 1.38 13.58 -1.33
N ILE A 142 1.42 12.34 -0.83
CA ILE A 142 2.17 11.97 0.37
C ILE A 142 3.66 11.86 0.02
N VAL A 143 4.43 12.86 0.43
CA VAL A 143 5.88 12.85 0.20
C VAL A 143 6.56 11.78 1.06
N MET A 144 7.34 10.89 0.44
CA MET A 144 8.10 9.81 1.09
C MET A 144 9.46 10.28 1.63
N ASP A 145 9.47 11.39 2.37
CA ASP A 145 10.67 11.97 2.98
C ASP A 145 10.92 11.44 4.41
N ALA A 146 11.88 12.02 5.13
CA ALA A 146 12.18 11.66 6.51
C ALA A 146 11.08 12.04 7.52
N GLU A 147 10.15 12.92 7.13
CA GLU A 147 9.06 13.37 8.00
C GLU A 147 7.88 12.40 7.98
N THR A 148 7.68 11.64 6.90
CA THR A 148 6.63 10.61 6.80
C THR A 148 7.15 9.26 7.32
N GLN A 149 6.91 8.91 8.58
CA GLN A 149 7.44 7.69 9.21
C GLN A 149 6.38 6.57 9.33
N VAL A 150 6.84 5.34 9.53
CA VAL A 150 5.98 4.23 9.99
C VAL A 150 5.89 4.29 11.51
N GLU A 151 4.67 4.24 12.03
CA GLU A 151 4.37 4.12 13.46
C GLU A 151 3.89 2.70 13.76
N HIS A 152 4.49 2.10 14.79
CA HIS A 152 4.04 0.85 15.40
C HIS A 152 3.02 1.15 16.49
N ILE A 153 1.75 0.76 16.30
CA ILE A 153 0.69 1.07 17.28
C ILE A 153 0.95 0.29 18.57
N LEU A 154 0.98 -1.04 18.50
CA LEU A 154 1.67 -1.92 19.46
C LEU A 154 3.18 -1.74 19.28
N PRO A 155 3.91 -1.20 20.27
CA PRO A 155 5.32 -0.89 20.13
C PRO A 155 6.20 -2.14 19.98
N GLN A 156 7.33 -2.00 19.27
CA GLN A 156 8.37 -3.04 19.23
C GLN A 156 8.97 -3.31 20.62
N THR A 157 9.10 -2.28 21.46
CA THR A 157 9.68 -2.37 22.81
C THR A 157 8.72 -1.78 23.85
N PRO A 158 7.61 -2.45 24.16
CA PRO A 158 6.65 -1.95 25.14
C PRO A 158 7.33 -1.79 26.51
N LYS A 159 6.94 -0.77 27.27
CA LYS A 159 7.48 -0.56 28.63
C LYS A 159 7.06 -1.71 29.54
N ARG A 160 7.90 -2.09 30.50
CA ARG A 160 7.52 -3.07 31.53
C ARG A 160 6.29 -2.56 32.29
N GLY A 161 5.27 -3.40 32.44
CA GLY A 161 4.02 -3.03 33.11
C GLY A 161 3.07 -2.15 32.29
N SER A 162 3.38 -1.88 31.01
CA SER A 162 2.42 -1.26 30.08
C SER A 162 1.24 -2.18 29.78
N GLN A 163 0.14 -1.60 29.28
CA GLN A 163 -1.05 -2.35 28.87
C GLN A 163 -0.69 -3.49 27.90
N TRP A 164 0.34 -3.28 27.07
CA TRP A 164 0.76 -4.22 26.03
C TRP A 164 1.18 -5.58 26.58
N ASN A 165 1.77 -5.63 27.78
CA ASN A 165 2.17 -6.91 28.40
C ASN A 165 0.99 -7.66 29.04
N ALA A 166 -0.15 -6.98 29.26
CA ALA A 166 -1.36 -7.58 29.77
C ALA A 166 -2.28 -8.02 28.62
N ASP A 167 -2.33 -7.23 27.54
CA ASP A 167 -3.20 -7.47 26.38
C ASP A 167 -2.61 -8.50 25.39
N PHE A 168 -1.30 -8.69 25.38
CA PHE A 168 -0.61 -9.61 24.46
C PHE A 168 0.40 -10.49 25.21
N ASP A 169 0.30 -11.80 24.99
CA ASP A 169 1.39 -12.71 25.33
C ASP A 169 2.55 -12.57 24.33
N LYS A 170 3.61 -13.37 24.54
CA LYS A 170 4.81 -13.30 23.72
C LYS A 170 4.54 -13.69 22.26
N GLU A 171 3.76 -14.74 22.05
CA GLU A 171 3.51 -15.31 20.72
C GLU A 171 2.67 -14.36 19.88
N LYS A 172 1.54 -13.89 20.43
CA LYS A 172 0.69 -12.88 19.78
C LYS A 172 1.44 -11.58 19.51
N ARG A 173 2.32 -11.17 20.43
CA ARG A 173 3.14 -9.97 20.18
C ARG A 173 4.10 -10.18 19.01
N GLU A 174 4.74 -11.34 18.90
CA GLU A 174 5.64 -11.65 17.78
C GLU A 174 4.89 -11.69 16.44
N GLU A 175 3.67 -12.22 16.43
CA GLU A 175 2.77 -12.24 15.27
C GLU A 175 2.35 -10.83 14.82
N TRP A 176 1.87 -10.00 15.74
CA TRP A 176 1.18 -8.76 15.39
C TRP A 176 2.09 -7.53 15.29
N VAL A 177 3.25 -7.52 15.97
CA VAL A 177 4.05 -6.30 16.11
C VAL A 177 4.49 -5.72 14.77
N ASN A 178 4.90 -6.56 13.82
CA ASN A 178 5.35 -6.15 12.49
C ASN A 178 4.34 -6.44 11.38
N ASN A 179 3.14 -6.88 11.74
CA ASN A 179 2.04 -7.09 10.80
C ASN A 179 1.50 -5.74 10.29
N ILE A 180 1.06 -5.68 9.03
CA ILE A 180 0.53 -4.45 8.42
C ILE A 180 -0.63 -3.83 9.21
N ALA A 181 -1.46 -4.68 9.86
CA ALA A 181 -2.57 -4.27 10.70
C ALA A 181 -2.13 -3.46 11.93
N ASN A 182 -0.87 -3.58 12.37
CA ASN A 182 -0.33 -2.80 13.47
C ASN A 182 0.43 -1.53 13.05
N LEU A 183 0.53 -1.28 11.74
CA LEU A 183 1.38 -0.22 11.19
C LEU A 183 0.56 0.89 10.55
N THR A 184 0.98 2.13 10.76
CA THR A 184 0.36 3.32 10.16
C THR A 184 1.40 4.35 9.74
N LEU A 185 1.02 5.32 8.91
CA LEU A 185 1.86 6.48 8.62
C LEU A 185 1.72 7.52 9.73
N LEU A 186 2.80 8.17 10.14
CA LEU A 186 2.75 9.26 11.11
C LEU A 186 3.88 10.26 10.87
N LYS A 187 3.61 11.55 11.12
CA LYS A 187 4.66 12.57 11.01
C LYS A 187 5.70 12.41 12.12
N ARG A 188 6.97 12.59 11.79
CA ARG A 188 8.13 12.39 12.70
C ARG A 188 7.94 13.01 14.08
N LYS A 189 7.51 14.27 14.13
CA LYS A 189 7.25 14.99 15.39
C LYS A 189 6.17 14.33 16.26
N LYS A 190 5.14 13.72 15.65
CA LYS A 190 4.08 12.98 16.38
C LYS A 190 4.54 11.58 16.78
N ASN A 191 5.24 10.88 15.90
CA ASN A 191 5.82 9.57 16.19
C ASN A 191 6.78 9.65 17.40
N ALA A 192 7.66 10.64 17.41
CA ALA A 192 8.56 10.91 18.54
C ALA A 192 7.85 11.27 19.87
N LYS A 193 6.55 11.60 19.85
CA LYS A 193 5.73 11.78 21.05
C LYS A 193 4.99 10.50 21.44
N ALA A 194 4.57 9.70 20.47
CA ALA A 194 3.82 8.47 20.69
C ALA A 194 4.72 7.38 21.30
N LEU A 195 5.93 7.20 20.75
CA LEU A 195 6.97 6.28 21.25
C LEU A 195 6.39 4.91 21.66
N ASN A 196 6.72 4.45 22.86
CA ASN A 196 6.24 3.20 23.43
C ASN A 196 5.08 3.43 24.42
N GLY A 197 4.30 4.50 24.22
CA GLY A 197 3.11 4.80 25.03
C GLY A 197 2.01 3.75 24.87
N ASP A 198 1.09 3.75 25.82
CA ASP A 198 -0.11 2.91 25.74
C ASP A 198 -1.06 3.44 24.65
N PHE A 199 -1.96 2.60 24.17
CA PHE A 199 -2.82 2.96 23.04
C PHE A 199 -3.62 4.23 23.30
N ASP A 200 -4.16 4.42 24.50
CA ASP A 200 -4.94 5.61 24.84
C ASP A 200 -4.12 6.91 24.76
N GLU A 201 -2.82 6.86 25.09
CA GLU A 201 -1.91 8.00 24.96
C GLU A 201 -1.60 8.27 23.48
N LYS A 202 -1.21 7.23 22.74
CA LYS A 202 -0.93 7.30 21.31
C LYS A 202 -2.14 7.82 20.52
N ARG A 203 -3.32 7.28 20.83
CA ARG A 203 -4.60 7.65 20.24
C ARG A 203 -4.91 9.14 20.43
N LYS A 204 -4.65 9.71 21.61
CA LYS A 204 -4.81 11.16 21.85
C LYS A 204 -3.85 11.97 20.96
N ILE A 205 -2.61 11.51 20.77
CA ILE A 205 -1.65 12.16 19.87
C ILE A 205 -2.14 12.10 18.42
N TYR A 206 -2.68 10.97 17.97
CA TYR A 206 -3.23 10.82 16.62
C TYR A 206 -4.39 11.79 16.38
N GLY A 207 -5.31 11.90 17.35
CA GLY A 207 -6.47 12.79 17.32
C GLY A 207 -6.18 14.28 17.57
N GLY A 208 -4.92 14.66 17.83
CA GLY A 208 -4.57 16.04 18.16
C GLY A 208 -5.12 16.52 19.51
N LYS A 209 -5.34 15.60 20.46
CA LYS A 209 -5.65 15.94 21.86
C LYS A 209 -4.40 16.15 22.71
N ASP A 210 -3.22 16.06 22.11
CA ASP A 210 -1.95 16.46 22.70
C ASP A 210 -1.76 17.99 22.57
N PRO A 211 -0.76 18.61 23.25
CA PRO A 211 -0.52 20.05 23.18
C PRO A 211 -0.35 20.61 21.75
N SER A 212 -0.07 19.76 20.74
CA SER A 212 -0.03 20.20 19.35
C SER A 212 -1.38 20.64 18.79
N LYS A 213 -2.50 20.15 19.33
CA LYS A 213 -3.88 20.44 18.86
C LYS A 213 -4.17 20.18 17.38
N VAL A 214 -3.28 19.45 16.69
CA VAL A 214 -3.38 19.14 15.25
C VAL A 214 -3.61 17.65 15.09
N ILE A 215 -4.65 17.24 14.38
CA ILE A 215 -4.91 15.82 14.05
C ILE A 215 -3.84 15.28 13.07
N SER A 216 -3.62 13.97 13.02
CA SER A 216 -2.79 13.37 11.96
C SER A 216 -3.26 13.80 10.58
N CYS A 217 -2.33 14.09 9.67
CA CYS A 217 -2.65 14.41 8.29
C CYS A 217 -3.02 13.16 7.46
N TYR A 218 -2.72 11.96 7.94
CA TYR A 218 -3.01 10.71 7.25
C TYR A 218 -4.32 10.11 7.75
N ASP A 219 -5.25 9.87 6.84
CA ASP A 219 -6.56 9.27 7.11
C ASP A 219 -6.43 7.88 7.74
N ILE A 220 -5.42 7.10 7.33
CA ILE A 220 -5.10 5.79 7.92
C ILE A 220 -4.69 5.86 9.40
N THR A 221 -4.22 7.02 9.88
CA THR A 221 -4.04 7.25 11.32
C THR A 221 -5.30 7.84 11.96
N LYS A 222 -6.04 8.71 11.25
CA LYS A 222 -7.26 9.32 11.78
C LYS A 222 -8.29 8.25 12.14
N GLU A 223 -8.40 7.19 11.33
CA GLU A 223 -9.26 6.03 11.60
C GLU A 223 -8.94 5.38 12.95
N LEU A 224 -7.65 5.19 13.29
CA LEU A 224 -7.23 4.64 14.59
C LEU A 224 -7.77 5.46 15.76
N TYR A 225 -7.82 6.78 15.59
CA TYR A 225 -8.38 7.68 16.60
C TYR A 225 -9.91 7.62 16.68
N SER A 226 -10.57 7.63 15.52
CA SER A 226 -12.03 7.72 15.43
C SER A 226 -12.71 6.41 15.83
N ASN A 227 -12.25 5.29 15.26
CA ASN A 227 -12.98 4.03 15.23
C ASN A 227 -12.59 3.08 16.37
N TYR A 228 -11.35 3.17 16.86
CA TYR A 228 -10.87 2.26 17.89
C TYR A 228 -10.86 2.93 19.27
N ARG A 229 -11.28 2.17 20.28
CA ARG A 229 -11.25 2.57 21.70
C ARG A 229 -10.24 1.77 22.52
N LYS A 230 -9.85 0.60 22.04
CA LYS A 230 -8.80 -0.27 22.58
C LYS A 230 -7.96 -0.77 21.42
N TRP A 231 -6.80 -1.34 21.72
CA TRP A 231 -5.92 -1.95 20.72
C TRP A 231 -5.49 -3.33 21.20
N ASN A 232 -6.33 -4.31 20.92
CA ASN A 232 -6.12 -5.72 21.23
C ASN A 232 -6.16 -6.53 19.92
N GLU A 233 -5.98 -7.85 20.03
CA GLU A 233 -6.02 -8.77 18.89
C GLU A 233 -7.27 -8.63 18.02
N LYS A 234 -8.46 -8.51 18.63
CA LYS A 234 -9.70 -8.26 17.87
C LYS A 234 -9.61 -6.99 17.01
N SER A 235 -9.05 -5.90 17.56
CA SER A 235 -8.88 -4.64 16.83
C SER A 235 -7.89 -4.79 15.66
N LEU A 236 -6.86 -5.61 15.84
CA LEU A 236 -5.87 -5.93 14.81
C LEU A 236 -6.49 -6.76 13.68
N GLN A 237 -7.26 -7.80 14.00
CA GLN A 237 -7.98 -8.61 13.01
C GLN A 237 -9.00 -7.78 12.23
N GLU A 238 -9.79 -6.93 12.91
CA GLU A 238 -10.72 -6.01 12.26
C GLU A 238 -9.99 -5.05 11.30
N ARG A 239 -8.85 -4.49 11.74
CA ARG A 239 -8.04 -3.61 10.89
C ARG A 239 -7.41 -4.37 9.73
N TYR A 240 -6.96 -5.60 9.93
CA TYR A 240 -6.40 -6.46 8.89
C TYR A 240 -7.42 -6.64 7.76
N LYS A 241 -8.64 -7.11 8.07
CA LYS A 241 -9.74 -7.25 7.11
C LYS A 241 -10.07 -5.92 6.42
N SER A 242 -10.13 -4.83 7.19
CA SER A 242 -10.37 -3.48 6.68
C SER A 242 -9.30 -2.99 5.69
N LEU A 243 -8.02 -3.36 5.89
CA LEU A 243 -6.93 -3.05 4.97
C LEU A 243 -6.93 -3.98 3.75
N TYR A 244 -7.16 -5.27 3.95
CA TYR A 244 -7.28 -6.26 2.87
C TYR A 244 -8.31 -5.81 1.84
N ASN A 245 -9.52 -5.48 2.30
CA ASN A 245 -10.62 -5.03 1.46
C ASN A 245 -10.37 -3.67 0.77
N LYS A 246 -9.39 -2.88 1.22
CA LYS A 246 -9.00 -1.61 0.56
C LYS A 246 -7.84 -1.77 -0.41
N ILE A 247 -6.86 -2.61 -0.07
CA ILE A 247 -5.61 -2.73 -0.82
C ILE A 247 -5.74 -3.77 -1.93
N THR A 248 -6.31 -4.95 -1.63
CA THR A 248 -6.39 -6.07 -2.57
C THR A 248 -7.13 -5.70 -3.85
N PRO A 249 -8.31 -5.03 -3.83
CA PRO A 249 -9.00 -4.64 -5.06
C PRO A 249 -8.23 -3.64 -5.93
N VAL A 250 -7.37 -2.81 -5.33
CA VAL A 250 -6.53 -1.85 -6.08
C VAL A 250 -5.37 -2.55 -6.78
N LEU A 251 -4.87 -3.64 -6.19
CA LEU A 251 -3.73 -4.39 -6.68
C LEU A 251 -4.11 -5.63 -7.49
N HIS A 252 -5.38 -6.04 -7.49
CA HIS A 252 -5.87 -7.16 -8.27
C HIS A 252 -5.73 -6.91 -9.79
N ILE A 253 -5.55 -7.99 -10.54
CA ILE A 253 -5.57 -8.01 -12.01
C ILE A 253 -6.53 -9.12 -12.41
N GLU A 254 -7.52 -8.77 -13.22
CA GLU A 254 -8.50 -9.73 -13.72
C GLU A 254 -7.82 -10.86 -14.50
N GLY A 255 -8.25 -12.11 -14.30
CA GLY A 255 -7.62 -13.29 -14.89
C GLY A 255 -6.41 -13.82 -14.13
N GLN A 256 -6.08 -13.27 -12.95
CA GLN A 256 -5.27 -14.00 -11.96
C GLN A 256 -6.19 -15.03 -11.29
N GLU A 257 -5.85 -16.33 -11.38
CA GLU A 257 -6.58 -17.37 -10.66
C GLU A 257 -6.46 -17.09 -9.15
N GLU A 258 -7.59 -16.79 -8.53
CA GLU A 258 -7.74 -16.69 -7.08
C GLU A 258 -8.02 -18.09 -6.55
N GLU A 259 -6.98 -18.82 -6.11
CA GLU A 259 -7.17 -19.75 -4.99
C GLU A 259 -7.25 -18.88 -3.71
N ILE A 260 -8.32 -18.09 -3.58
CA ILE A 260 -8.68 -17.52 -2.29
C ILE A 260 -9.48 -18.63 -1.61
N GLU A 261 -8.79 -19.46 -0.83
CA GLU A 261 -9.46 -20.33 0.13
C GLU A 261 -10.35 -19.46 1.02
N GLU A 262 -11.65 -19.76 1.03
CA GLU A 262 -12.68 -19.18 1.90
C GLU A 262 -12.43 -19.54 3.39
N GLU A 263 -11.21 -19.47 3.91
CA GLU A 263 -10.91 -19.83 5.31
C GLU A 263 -11.18 -18.68 6.30
N CYS A 264 -11.63 -17.51 5.84
CA CYS A 264 -11.88 -16.37 6.72
C CYS A 264 -13.31 -16.26 7.28
N GLU A 265 -14.25 -17.10 6.84
CA GLU A 265 -15.65 -17.07 7.33
C GLU A 265 -16.01 -18.20 8.30
N ASP A 266 -15.34 -19.37 8.27
CA ASP A 266 -15.85 -20.54 9.00
C ASP A 266 -15.24 -20.84 10.38
N ASP A 267 -14.13 -20.22 10.78
CA ASP A 267 -13.41 -20.62 12.02
C ASP A 267 -13.72 -19.79 13.28
N PHE A 268 -14.78 -18.97 13.28
CA PHE A 268 -15.17 -18.15 14.44
C PHE A 268 -16.60 -18.34 14.97
N ASP A 269 -17.25 -19.44 14.61
CA ASP A 269 -18.48 -19.90 15.27
C ASP A 269 -18.27 -21.27 15.92
N LEU A 270 -17.48 -21.34 16.99
CA LEU A 270 -17.56 -22.41 17.97
C LEU A 270 -17.44 -21.85 19.41
N GLU A 271 -18.61 -21.77 20.03
CA GLU A 271 -18.98 -21.77 21.48
C GLU A 271 -18.07 -21.05 22.51
#